data_AF-A0A3D4AKK0-F1
#
_entry.id   AF-A0A3D4AKK0-F1
#
_cell.length_a   1.000
_cell.length_b   1.000
_cell.length_c   1.000
_cell.angle_alpha   90.00
_cell.angle_beta   90.00
_cell.angle_gamma   90.00
#
_symmetry.space_group_name_H-M   'P 1'
#
loop_
_entity.id
_entity.type
_entity.pdbx_description
1 polymer ?
#
loop_
_entity_poly.entity_id
_entity_poly.type
_entity_poly.pdbx_seq_one_letter_code
_entity_poly.pdbx_strand_id
1 'polypeptide(L)'
;MEIGIGIHGEPGTSREALKPANAIAEELLNKITDDIDFVGKEVAVIVNGMGGTPLMELYIVNNFVHDYLDKKGIKIYDTMVGNYMTSIEMAGFSITLLRLDDELKSLYNAKADTPALKR
;
A
#
# COMPACT_ATOMS: atom_id res chain seq x y z
N MET A 1 -9.25 -16.21 -0.91
CA MET A 1 -8.73 -14.87 -1.27
C MET A 1 -7.96 -15.00 -2.58
N GLU A 2 -7.77 -13.91 -3.31
CA GLU A 2 -7.07 -13.90 -4.60
C GLU A 2 -6.01 -12.79 -4.56
N ILE A 3 -4.76 -13.14 -4.86
CA ILE A 3 -3.60 -12.22 -4.80
C ILE A 3 -3.31 -11.69 -6.19
N GLY A 4 -3.08 -10.38 -6.31
CA GLY A 4 -2.76 -9.73 -7.57
C GLY A 4 -3.95 -9.57 -8.51
N ILE A 5 -5.17 -9.50 -7.95
CA ILE A 5 -6.39 -9.25 -8.72
C ILE A 5 -6.31 -7.87 -9.43
N GLY A 6 -6.78 -7.82 -10.67
CA GLY A 6 -6.85 -6.57 -11.42
C GLY A 6 -7.97 -5.65 -10.94
N ILE A 7 -7.86 -4.36 -11.22
CA ILE A 7 -8.84 -3.34 -10.80
C ILE A 7 -10.20 -3.49 -11.50
N HIS A 8 -10.31 -4.28 -12.57
CA HIS A 8 -11.58 -4.59 -13.23
C HIS A 8 -12.03 -6.04 -12.94
N GLY A 9 -11.45 -6.69 -11.92
CA GLY A 9 -11.75 -8.07 -11.57
C GLY A 9 -11.05 -9.11 -12.46
N GLU A 10 -9.99 -8.71 -13.18
CA GLU A 10 -9.13 -9.66 -13.88
C GLU A 10 -8.55 -10.68 -12.90
N PRO A 11 -8.40 -11.96 -13.30
CA PRO A 11 -7.87 -13.01 -12.43
C PRO A 11 -6.53 -12.64 -11.81
N GLY A 12 -6.36 -12.98 -10.54
CA GLY A 12 -5.11 -12.76 -9.84
C GLY A 12 -4.01 -13.74 -10.24
N THR A 13 -2.83 -13.54 -9.68
CA THR A 13 -1.69 -14.45 -9.86
C THR A 13 -1.87 -15.78 -9.11
N SER A 14 -2.63 -15.79 -8.01
CA SER A 14 -2.90 -16.99 -7.21
C SER A 14 -4.22 -16.90 -6.45
N ARG A 15 -4.83 -18.06 -6.21
CA ARG A 15 -6.03 -18.23 -5.37
C ARG A 15 -5.69 -19.11 -4.19
N GLU A 16 -6.00 -18.61 -3.00
CA GLU A 16 -5.51 -19.19 -1.75
C GLU A 16 -6.57 -19.16 -0.65
N ALA A 17 -6.39 -19.99 0.39
CA ALA A 17 -7.18 -19.89 1.61
C ALA A 17 -7.00 -18.51 2.26
N LEU A 18 -8.02 -18.03 2.97
CA LEU A 18 -7.93 -16.74 3.67
C LEU A 18 -6.82 -16.82 4.74
N LYS A 19 -5.93 -15.81 4.75
CA LYS A 19 -4.83 -15.69 5.71
C LYS A 19 -5.08 -14.50 6.65
N PRO A 20 -4.40 -14.44 7.80
CA PRO A 20 -4.36 -13.22 8.62
C PRO A 20 -3.85 -12.03 7.82
N ALA A 21 -4.37 -10.83 8.08
CA ALA A 21 -4.01 -9.60 7.35
C ALA A 21 -2.49 -9.35 7.31
N ASN A 22 -1.79 -9.59 8.42
CA ASN A 22 -0.34 -9.44 8.51
C ASN A 22 0.41 -10.37 7.55
N ALA A 23 -0.05 -11.63 7.40
CA ALA A 23 0.57 -12.59 6.49
C ALA A 23 0.32 -12.20 5.01
N ILE A 24 -0.85 -11.64 4.71
CA ILE A 24 -1.16 -11.11 3.37
C ILE A 24 -0.27 -9.90 3.07
N ALA A 25 -0.18 -8.94 3.99
CA ALA A 25 0.63 -7.75 3.84
C ALA A 25 2.13 -8.09 3.71
N GLU A 26 2.63 -9.06 4.49
CA GLU A 26 4.00 -9.57 4.37
C GLU A 26 4.27 -10.16 2.99
N GLU A 27 3.37 -10.99 2.47
CA GLU A 27 3.50 -11.57 1.14
C GLU A 27 3.57 -10.48 0.04
N LEU A 28 2.69 -9.48 0.12
CA LEU A 28 2.67 -8.36 -0.82
C LEU A 28 3.94 -7.51 -0.71
N LEU A 29 4.36 -7.17 0.50
CA LEU A 29 5.56 -6.35 0.75
C LEU A 29 6.83 -7.08 0.30
N ASN A 30 6.95 -8.38 0.56
CA ASN A 30 8.09 -9.17 0.07
C ASN A 30 8.18 -9.10 -1.45
N LYS A 31 7.07 -9.28 -2.18
CA LYS A 31 7.06 -9.14 -3.65
C LYS A 31 7.54 -7.77 -4.11
N ILE A 32 7.16 -6.70 -3.41
CA ILE A 32 7.59 -5.32 -3.74
C ILE A 32 9.08 -5.12 -3.43
N THR A 33 9.55 -5.53 -2.24
CA THR A 33 10.94 -5.30 -1.81
C THR A 33 11.95 -6.25 -2.45
N ASP A 34 11.49 -7.39 -2.97
CA ASP A 34 12.33 -8.32 -3.72
C ASP A 34 12.51 -7.86 -5.18
N ASP A 35 11.58 -7.06 -5.71
CA ASP A 35 11.65 -6.49 -7.06
C ASP A 35 12.51 -5.21 -7.11
N ILE A 36 12.40 -4.35 -6.09
CA ILE A 36 13.11 -3.07 -6.01
C ILE A 36 13.81 -2.92 -4.66
N ASP A 37 15.07 -2.49 -4.65
CA ASP A 37 15.79 -2.18 -3.42
C ASP A 37 15.37 -0.82 -2.82
N PHE A 38 14.98 -0.86 -1.55
CA PHE A 38 14.55 0.26 -0.71
C PHE A 38 15.47 0.50 0.51
N VAL A 39 16.51 -0.32 0.72
CA VAL A 39 17.34 -0.22 1.94
C VAL A 39 18.03 1.15 2.03
N GLY A 40 17.90 1.80 3.19
CA GLY A 40 18.44 3.14 3.43
C GLY A 40 17.77 4.25 2.60
N LYS A 41 16.66 3.95 1.92
CA LYS A 41 15.83 4.93 1.21
C LYS A 41 14.68 5.39 2.10
N GLU A 42 14.16 6.56 1.76
CA GLU A 42 12.91 7.06 2.31
C GLU A 42 11.76 6.75 1.35
N VAL A 43 10.59 6.40 1.87
CA VAL A 43 9.42 6.03 1.05
C VAL A 43 8.16 6.77 1.48
N ALA A 44 7.30 7.09 0.51
CA ALA A 44 5.89 7.34 0.78
C ALA A 44 5.12 6.02 0.63
N VAL A 45 4.17 5.78 1.54
CA VAL A 45 3.36 4.56 1.59
C VAL A 45 1.91 4.91 1.27
N ILE A 46 1.25 4.09 0.45
CA ILE A 46 -0.21 4.10 0.31
C ILE A 46 -0.76 2.72 0.69
N VAL A 47 -1.68 2.69 1.65
CA VAL A 47 -2.54 1.54 1.94
C VAL A 47 -3.93 1.87 1.40
N ASN A 48 -4.22 1.35 0.21
CA ASN A 48 -5.43 1.65 -0.54
C ASN A 48 -6.48 0.55 -0.36
N GLY A 49 -7.71 0.92 -0.02
CA GLY A 49 -8.85 0.00 -0.04
C GLY A 49 -9.48 -0.12 -1.43
N MET A 50 -9.95 -1.32 -1.76
CA MET A 50 -10.60 -1.60 -3.04
C MET A 50 -12.10 -1.26 -3.08
N GLY A 51 -12.63 -0.65 -2.00
CA GLY A 51 -14.02 -0.20 -1.91
C GLY A 51 -14.75 -0.78 -0.71
N GLY A 52 -14.86 -2.10 -0.64
CA GLY A 52 -15.62 -2.84 0.39
C GLY A 52 -14.90 -3.05 1.72
N THR A 53 -13.60 -2.73 1.81
CA THR A 53 -12.79 -2.92 3.03
C THR A 53 -12.98 -1.77 4.01
N PRO A 54 -13.38 -2.02 5.27
CA PRO A 54 -13.49 -0.99 6.28
C PRO A 54 -12.16 -0.27 6.56
N LEU A 55 -12.23 1.03 6.86
CA LEU A 55 -11.05 1.84 7.18
C LEU A 55 -10.24 1.27 8.37
N MET A 56 -10.94 0.71 9.36
CA MET A 56 -10.32 -0.01 10.49
C MET A 56 -9.38 -1.13 10.02
N GLU A 57 -9.80 -1.94 9.04
CA GLU A 57 -9.00 -3.05 8.52
C GLU A 57 -7.78 -2.53 7.75
N LEU A 58 -7.93 -1.44 7.00
CA LEU A 58 -6.79 -0.77 6.35
C LEU A 58 -5.76 -0.28 7.35
N TYR A 59 -6.18 0.23 8.52
CA TYR A 59 -5.25 0.63 9.58
C TYR A 59 -4.58 -0.56 10.28
N ILE A 60 -5.25 -1.72 10.38
CA ILE A 60 -4.61 -2.96 10.84
C ILE A 60 -3.47 -3.36 9.90
N VAL A 61 -3.73 -3.32 8.59
CA VAL A 61 -2.70 -3.56 7.56
C VAL A 61 -1.58 -2.52 7.68
N ASN A 62 -1.93 -1.23 7.81
CA ASN A 62 -0.95 -0.16 7.92
C ASN A 62 -0.02 -0.33 9.12
N ASN A 63 -0.55 -0.75 10.29
CA ASN A 63 0.28 -1.01 11.46
C ASN A 63 1.37 -2.05 11.14
N PHE A 64 1.00 -3.13 10.46
CA PHE A 64 1.98 -4.14 10.04
C PHE A 64 2.97 -3.61 8.99
N VAL A 65 2.51 -2.80 8.02
CA VAL A 65 3.40 -2.19 7.01
C VAL A 65 4.49 -1.35 7.69
N HIS A 66 4.13 -0.56 8.70
CA HIS A 66 5.10 0.22 9.47
C HIS A 66 6.12 -0.68 10.18
N ASP A 67 5.67 -1.71 10.91
CA ASP A 67 6.55 -2.66 11.59
C ASP A 67 7.49 -3.40 10.62
N TYR A 68 6.98 -3.77 9.44
CA TYR A 68 7.76 -4.46 8.41
C TYR A 68 8.86 -3.57 7.85
N LEU A 69 8.53 -2.33 7.46
CA LEU A 69 9.48 -1.39 6.85
C LEU A 69 10.56 -0.94 7.85
N ASP A 70 10.19 -0.71 9.12
CA ASP A 70 11.12 -0.39 10.20
C ASP A 70 12.15 -1.50 10.40
N LYS A 71 11.70 -2.77 10.48
CA LYS A 71 12.60 -3.94 10.59
C LYS A 71 13.56 -4.10 9.40
N LYS A 72 13.17 -3.62 8.21
CA LYS A 72 14.00 -3.62 7.00
C LYS A 72 14.92 -2.40 6.89
N GLY A 73 14.84 -1.45 7.84
CA GLY A 73 15.61 -0.20 7.79
C GLY A 73 15.16 0.74 6.66
N ILE A 74 13.89 0.64 6.24
CA ILE A 74 13.29 1.50 5.21
C ILE A 74 12.53 2.61 5.93
N LYS A 75 12.92 3.86 5.72
CA LYS A 75 12.34 5.00 6.44
C LYS A 75 11.04 5.43 5.76
N ILE A 76 9.95 5.50 6.52
CA ILE A 76 8.68 6.05 6.03
C ILE A 76 8.70 7.57 6.17
N TYR A 77 8.51 8.29 5.07
CA TYR A 77 8.36 9.74 5.05
C TYR A 77 6.93 10.18 5.35
N ASP A 78 5.97 9.54 4.69
CA ASP A 78 4.55 9.84 4.78
C ASP A 78 3.73 8.58 4.46
N THR A 79 2.53 8.51 5.03
CA THR A 79 1.62 7.37 4.86
C THR A 79 0.21 7.87 4.58
N MET A 80 -0.36 7.37 3.49
CA MET A 80 -1.75 7.62 3.11
C MET A 80 -2.56 6.33 3.25
N VAL A 81 -3.61 6.36 4.09
CA VAL A 81 -4.52 5.22 4.29
C VAL A 81 -5.93 5.62 3.88
N GLY A 82 -6.60 4.82 3.05
CA GLY A 82 -7.97 5.11 2.62
C GLY A 82 -8.32 4.53 1.25
N ASN A 83 -9.41 5.01 0.66
CA ASN A 83 -9.86 4.61 -0.67
C ASN A 83 -9.45 5.68 -1.69
N TYR A 84 -8.33 5.44 -2.37
CA TYR A 84 -7.79 6.34 -3.40
C TYR A 84 -8.10 5.83 -4.81
N MET A 85 -8.11 4.51 -5.00
CA MET A 85 -8.45 3.84 -6.24
C MET A 85 -9.19 2.52 -5.94
N THR A 86 -10.52 2.54 -6.03
CA THR A 86 -11.40 1.41 -5.72
C THR A 86 -11.71 0.56 -6.94
N SER A 87 -12.22 -0.66 -6.72
CA SER A 87 -12.91 -1.49 -7.70
C SER A 87 -14.35 -1.73 -7.22
N ILE A 88 -15.19 -0.70 -7.38
CA ILE A 88 -16.59 -0.64 -6.92
C ILE A 88 -16.74 -1.11 -5.45
N GLU A 89 -17.41 -2.23 -5.18
CA GLU A 89 -17.61 -2.79 -3.84
C GLU A 89 -16.59 -3.87 -3.42
N MET A 90 -15.51 -4.06 -4.17
CA MET A 90 -14.53 -5.13 -3.92
C MET A 90 -13.93 -5.02 -2.51
N ALA A 91 -14.04 -6.11 -1.74
CA ALA A 91 -13.33 -6.28 -0.48
C ALA A 91 -11.88 -6.72 -0.75
N GLY A 92 -10.94 -5.81 -0.52
CA GLY A 92 -9.51 -6.01 -0.71
C GLY A 92 -8.72 -4.74 -0.42
N PHE A 93 -7.39 -4.84 -0.51
CA PHE A 93 -6.51 -3.69 -0.39
C PHE A 93 -5.29 -3.85 -1.31
N SER A 94 -4.61 -2.75 -1.59
CA SER A 94 -3.28 -2.73 -2.21
C SER A 94 -2.31 -1.92 -1.35
N ILE A 95 -1.02 -2.23 -1.49
CA ILE A 95 0.08 -1.50 -0.87
C ILE A 95 0.94 -0.93 -1.99
N THR A 96 1.30 0.35 -1.87
CA THR A 96 2.22 1.01 -2.80
C THR A 96 3.34 1.66 -2.01
N LEU A 97 4.58 1.47 -2.48
CA LEU A 97 5.78 2.13 -1.97
C LEU A 97 6.37 3.01 -3.08
N LEU A 98 6.56 4.28 -2.80
CA LEU A 98 7.26 5.22 -3.68
C LEU A 98 8.58 5.61 -3.03
N ARG A 99 9.71 5.28 -3.67
CA ARG A 99 11.03 5.81 -3.25
C ARG A 99 11.04 7.32 -3.44
N LEU A 100 11.57 8.01 -2.43
CA LEU A 100 11.73 9.45 -2.46
C LEU A 100 13.21 9.80 -2.54
N ASP A 101 13.55 10.52 -3.60
CA ASP A 101 14.72 11.38 -3.66
C ASP A 101 14.28 12.85 -3.47
N ASP A 102 15.22 13.78 -3.55
CA ASP A 102 14.94 15.20 -3.32
C ASP A 102 13.93 15.78 -4.32
N GLU A 103 13.96 15.33 -5.58
CA GLU A 103 13.04 15.79 -6.63
C GLU A 103 11.62 15.25 -6.37
N LEU A 104 11.48 13.94 -6.22
CA LEU A 104 10.19 13.29 -5.97
C LEU A 104 9.57 13.76 -4.66
N LYS A 105 10.38 14.01 -3.63
CA LYS A 105 9.91 14.55 -2.36
C LYS A 105 9.40 15.99 -2.51
N SER A 106 10.06 16.81 -3.32
CA SER A 106 9.58 18.16 -3.66
C SER A 106 8.25 18.09 -4.42
N LEU A 107 8.13 17.20 -5.41
CA LEU A 107 6.89 17.02 -6.18
C LEU A 107 5.77 16.45 -5.31
N TYR A 108 6.09 15.50 -4.44
CA TYR A 108 5.14 14.93 -3.49
C TYR A 108 4.57 16.02 -2.58
N ASN A 109 5.41 16.90 -2.04
CA ASN A 109 4.98 17.97 -1.15
C ASN A 109 4.35 19.18 -1.86
N ALA A 110 4.26 19.18 -3.19
CA ALA A 110 3.58 20.24 -3.91
C ALA A 110 2.10 20.30 -3.50
N LYS A 111 1.59 21.53 -3.30
CA LYS A 111 0.23 21.76 -2.85
C LYS A 111 -0.78 21.10 -3.79
N ALA A 112 -1.70 20.34 -3.22
CA ALA A 112 -2.85 19.77 -3.90
C ALA A 112 -4.14 20.28 -3.25
N ASP A 113 -5.09 20.74 -4.05
CA ASP A 113 -6.45 21.05 -3.61
C ASP A 113 -7.44 20.34 -4.53
N THR A 114 -7.65 19.06 -4.26
CA THR A 114 -8.54 18.20 -5.03
C THR A 114 -9.57 17.54 -4.11
N PRO A 115 -10.67 16.98 -4.65
CA PRO A 115 -11.69 16.34 -3.81
C PRO A 115 -11.16 15.17 -2.96
N ALA A 116 -10.16 14.44 -3.45
CA ALA A 116 -9.64 13.22 -2.82
C ALA A 116 -8.23 13.39 -2.23
N LEU A 117 -7.56 14.53 -2.45
CA LEU A 117 -6.24 14.83 -1.91
C LEU A 117 -6.12 16.34 -1.68
N LYS A 118 -6.03 16.73 -0.40
CA LYS A 118 -5.77 18.11 0.03
C LYS A 118 -4.56 18.13 0.94
N ARG A 119 -3.45 18.72 0.48
CA ARG A 119 -2.22 18.90 1.24
C ARG A 119 -1.42 20.09 0.73
#